data_AF-A0A8J4X7E8-F1
#
_entry.id   AF-A0A8J4X7E8-F1
#
_cell.length_a   1.000
_cell.length_b   1.000
_cell.length_c   1.000
_cell.angle_alpha   90.00
_cell.angle_beta   90.00
_cell.angle_gamma   90.00
#
_symmetry.space_group_name_H-M   'P 1'
#
loop_
_entity.id
_entity.type
_entity.pdbx_description
1 polymer ?
#
loop_
_entity_poly.entity_id
_entity_poly.type
_entity_poly.pdbx_seq_one_letter_code
_entity_poly.pdbx_strand_id
1 'polypeptide(L)'
;DTALDPGEDVALLSVSFEDAEATQVFPKLFLSPSIEHALGGPSALHIPAFPSGGCLIDYVPQVCQLLTNKVQYVIQGYHKRREYIAAFLSHFGMGVVEYDAVGFTKLTLLLMWKDFCFLVHVDLPLYFPRDQPTLTFQSIYHFSSSGQLYSQVQKTYPYSPRWDGNEMAKRAKAYFKSFIPQFQEGAFAN
;
A
#
# COMPACT_ATOMS: atom_id res chain seq x y z
N ASP A 1 -16.30 15.30 16.72
CA ASP A 1 -15.91 14.71 15.43
C ASP A 1 -17.09 14.06 14.73
N THR A 2 -17.72 14.80 13.83
CA THR A 2 -18.66 14.21 12.87
C THR A 2 -17.81 13.60 11.76
N ALA A 3 -17.56 12.29 11.84
CA ALA A 3 -17.06 11.56 10.68
C ALA A 3 -18.04 11.83 9.53
N LEU A 4 -17.60 12.58 8.53
CA LEU A 4 -18.36 12.80 7.31
C LEU A 4 -18.67 11.43 6.73
N ASP A 5 -19.96 11.12 6.61
CA ASP A 5 -20.41 9.90 5.95
C ASP A 5 -19.88 9.93 4.51
N PRO A 6 -18.98 9.01 4.11
CA PRO A 6 -18.44 8.98 2.76
C PRO A 6 -19.52 8.66 1.70
N GLY A 7 -20.73 8.31 2.13
CA GLY A 7 -21.82 7.88 1.27
C GLY A 7 -21.67 6.41 0.88
N GLU A 8 -22.56 5.97 0.00
CA GLU A 8 -22.56 4.59 -0.48
C GLU A 8 -21.37 4.32 -1.41
N ASP A 9 -20.79 3.12 -1.30
CA ASP A 9 -19.69 2.67 -2.17
C ASP A 9 -20.21 2.32 -3.57
N VAL A 10 -20.29 3.34 -4.44
CA VAL A 10 -20.87 3.24 -5.77
C VAL A 10 -19.90 3.74 -6.85
N ALA A 11 -19.93 3.06 -8.00
CA ALA A 11 -19.34 3.52 -9.25
C ALA A 11 -20.43 3.84 -10.27
N LEU A 12 -20.43 5.05 -10.82
CA LEU A 12 -21.43 5.54 -11.77
C LEU A 12 -20.79 5.78 -13.14
N LEU A 13 -21.26 5.06 -14.15
CA LEU A 13 -20.88 5.31 -15.55
C LEU A 13 -21.91 6.24 -16.20
N SER A 14 -21.49 7.45 -16.50
CA SER A 14 -22.27 8.43 -17.28
C SER A 14 -21.81 8.39 -18.73
N VAL A 15 -22.74 8.31 -19.67
CA VAL A 15 -22.45 8.37 -21.11
C VAL A 15 -23.24 9.51 -21.72
N SER A 16 -22.55 10.45 -22.36
CA SER A 16 -23.17 11.60 -23.04
C SER A 16 -23.01 11.46 -24.56
N PHE A 17 -24.05 11.84 -25.30
CA PHE A 17 -24.10 11.84 -26.75
C PHE A 17 -24.31 13.28 -27.23
N GLU A 18 -23.48 13.78 -28.14
CA GLU A 18 -23.69 15.12 -28.71
C GLU A 18 -24.69 15.11 -29.88
N ASP A 19 -24.82 13.97 -30.54
CA ASP A 19 -25.69 13.78 -31.70
C ASP A 19 -26.58 12.54 -31.53
N ALA A 20 -27.68 12.51 -32.28
CA ALA A 20 -28.65 11.40 -32.28
C ALA A 20 -28.11 10.16 -33.00
N GLU A 21 -27.02 10.28 -33.75
CA GLU A 21 -26.39 9.20 -34.52
C GLU A 21 -25.33 8.45 -33.69
N ALA A 22 -25.10 8.87 -32.45
CA ALA A 22 -24.09 8.36 -31.53
C ALA A 22 -22.66 8.36 -32.10
N THR A 23 -22.31 9.35 -32.92
CA THR A 23 -20.96 9.46 -33.50
C THR A 23 -19.96 10.10 -32.53
N GLN A 24 -20.45 10.99 -31.67
CA GLN A 24 -19.68 11.64 -30.61
C GLN A 24 -20.19 11.22 -29.23
N VAL A 25 -19.48 10.25 -28.63
CA VAL A 25 -19.85 9.62 -27.35
C VAL A 25 -18.78 9.86 -26.30
N PHE A 26 -19.17 10.41 -25.15
CA PHE A 26 -18.27 10.78 -24.06
C PHE A 26 -18.61 9.99 -22.79
N PRO A 27 -17.92 8.86 -22.54
CA PRO A 27 -18.07 8.12 -21.29
C PRO A 27 -17.25 8.77 -20.16
N LYS A 28 -17.85 8.84 -18.97
CA LYS A 28 -17.22 9.31 -17.72
C LYS A 28 -17.57 8.36 -16.59
N LEU A 29 -16.56 7.88 -15.88
CA LEU A 29 -16.73 7.05 -14.69
C LEU A 29 -16.50 7.91 -13.44
N PHE A 30 -17.52 7.97 -12.58
CA PHE A 30 -17.46 8.60 -11.26
C PHE A 30 -17.39 7.51 -10.20
N LEU A 31 -16.56 7.71 -9.20
CA LEU A 31 -16.33 6.75 -8.14
C LEU A 31 -16.59 7.43 -6.79
N SER A 32 -17.14 6.69 -5.82
CA SER A 32 -17.22 7.20 -4.44
C SER A 32 -15.80 7.45 -3.88
N PRO A 33 -15.64 8.37 -2.90
CA PRO A 33 -14.34 8.68 -2.31
C PRO A 33 -13.59 7.44 -1.79
N SER A 34 -14.31 6.47 -1.20
CA SER A 34 -13.74 5.21 -0.73
C SER A 34 -13.12 4.39 -1.87
N ILE A 35 -13.84 4.27 -3.00
CA ILE A 35 -13.38 3.50 -4.16
C ILE A 35 -12.21 4.22 -4.84
N GLU A 36 -12.29 5.54 -4.99
CA GLU A 36 -11.17 6.34 -5.52
C GLU A 36 -9.90 6.13 -4.68
N HIS A 37 -10.01 6.25 -3.36
CA HIS A 37 -8.89 6.05 -2.46
C HIS A 37 -8.32 4.63 -2.57
N ALA A 38 -9.19 3.62 -2.58
CA ALA A 38 -8.81 2.22 -2.68
C ALA A 38 -8.07 1.91 -4.01
N LEU A 39 -8.45 2.56 -5.11
CA LEU A 39 -7.85 2.37 -6.42
C LEU A 39 -6.56 3.19 -6.66
N GLY A 40 -6.16 4.05 -5.72
CA GLY A 40 -4.96 4.89 -5.85
C GLY A 40 -5.22 6.28 -6.42
N GLY A 41 -6.46 6.77 -6.34
CA GLY A 41 -6.88 8.10 -6.74
C GLY A 41 -7.47 8.18 -8.16
N PRO A 42 -7.97 9.36 -8.56
CA PRO A 42 -8.74 9.55 -9.80
C PRO A 42 -7.93 9.27 -11.08
N SER A 43 -6.61 9.40 -11.03
CA SER A 43 -5.73 9.14 -12.19
C SER A 43 -5.31 7.68 -12.34
N ALA A 44 -5.65 6.81 -11.39
CA ALA A 44 -5.20 5.41 -11.40
C ALA A 44 -6.09 4.47 -12.25
N LEU A 45 -7.26 4.97 -12.66
CA LEU A 45 -8.23 4.23 -13.44
C LEU A 45 -8.59 4.98 -14.74
N HIS A 46 -8.25 4.38 -15.87
CA HIS A 46 -8.71 4.82 -17.18
C HIS A 46 -9.70 3.79 -17.74
N ILE A 47 -10.87 4.26 -18.16
CA ILE A 47 -11.86 3.44 -18.87
C ILE A 47 -11.56 3.43 -20.36
N PRO A 48 -11.90 2.35 -21.08
CA PRO A 48 -11.77 2.32 -22.54
C PRO A 48 -12.61 3.42 -23.18
N ALA A 49 -12.12 3.98 -24.29
CA ALA A 49 -12.91 4.88 -25.12
C ALA A 49 -14.13 4.13 -25.70
N PHE A 50 -15.22 4.85 -25.96
CA PHE A 50 -16.38 4.27 -26.62
C PHE A 50 -16.05 3.96 -28.09
N PRO A 51 -16.25 2.71 -28.58
CA PRO A 51 -15.86 2.35 -29.93
C PRO A 51 -16.79 2.99 -30.98
N SER A 52 -16.24 3.40 -32.13
CA SER A 52 -17.02 3.92 -33.26
C SER A 52 -18.02 2.88 -33.77
N GLY A 53 -19.30 3.25 -33.84
CA GLY A 53 -20.38 2.32 -34.20
C GLY A 53 -20.67 1.26 -33.12
N GLY A 54 -20.10 1.42 -31.92
CA GLY A 54 -20.33 0.54 -30.79
C GLY A 54 -21.70 0.73 -30.14
N CYS A 55 -22.05 -0.20 -29.26
CA CYS A 55 -23.29 -0.15 -28.50
C CYS A 55 -23.01 -0.25 -26.99
N LEU A 56 -23.92 0.33 -26.20
CA LEU A 56 -23.80 0.29 -24.73
C LEU A 56 -23.86 -1.13 -24.17
N ILE A 57 -24.60 -2.03 -24.82
CA ILE A 57 -24.74 -3.42 -24.39
C ILE A 57 -23.40 -4.18 -24.39
N ASP A 58 -22.48 -3.81 -25.29
CA ASP A 58 -21.13 -4.39 -25.34
C ASP A 58 -20.11 -3.56 -24.55
N TYR A 59 -20.29 -2.24 -24.46
CA TYR A 59 -19.37 -1.34 -23.78
C TYR A 59 -19.46 -1.44 -22.25
N VAL A 60 -20.68 -1.43 -21.69
CA VAL A 60 -20.87 -1.45 -20.23
C VAL A 60 -20.25 -2.70 -19.59
N PRO A 61 -20.42 -3.93 -20.12
CA PRO A 61 -19.76 -5.11 -19.58
C PRO A 61 -18.23 -5.01 -19.55
N GLN A 62 -17.61 -4.36 -20.54
CA GLN A 62 -16.16 -4.16 -20.58
C GLN A 62 -15.68 -3.27 -19.42
N VAL A 63 -16.40 -2.16 -19.18
CA VAL A 63 -16.11 -1.26 -18.04
C VAL A 63 -16.34 -1.98 -16.71
N CYS A 64 -17.43 -2.74 -16.58
CA CYS A 64 -17.71 -3.56 -15.40
C CYS A 64 -16.59 -4.58 -15.14
N GLN A 65 -16.11 -5.27 -16.17
CA GLN A 65 -15.03 -6.25 -16.06
C GLN A 65 -13.72 -5.59 -15.64
N LEU A 66 -13.39 -4.42 -16.22
CA LEU A 66 -12.21 -3.65 -15.86
C LEU A 66 -12.26 -3.24 -14.38
N LEU A 67 -13.39 -2.70 -13.93
CA LEU A 67 -13.58 -2.30 -12.53
C LEU A 67 -13.51 -3.51 -11.60
N THR A 68 -14.16 -4.62 -11.96
CA THR A 68 -14.14 -5.87 -11.19
C THR A 68 -12.70 -6.36 -11.01
N ASN A 69 -11.90 -6.41 -12.08
CA ASN A 69 -10.50 -6.84 -12.00
C ASN A 69 -9.68 -5.94 -11.07
N LYS A 70 -9.91 -4.62 -11.12
CA LYS A 70 -9.22 -3.64 -10.27
C LYS A 70 -9.61 -3.78 -8.80
N VAL A 71 -10.90 -3.94 -8.51
CA VAL A 71 -11.40 -4.18 -7.15
C VAL A 71 -10.84 -5.48 -6.58
N GLN A 72 -10.84 -6.56 -7.37
CA GLN A 72 -10.25 -7.84 -6.96
C GLN A 72 -8.76 -7.71 -6.64
N TYR A 73 -8.02 -6.94 -7.44
CA TYR A 73 -6.61 -6.67 -7.17
C TYR A 73 -6.39 -5.94 -5.83
N VAL A 74 -7.22 -4.92 -5.54
CA VAL A 74 -7.13 -4.18 -4.27
C VAL A 74 -7.49 -5.06 -3.07
N ILE A 75 -8.55 -5.87 -3.17
CA ILE A 75 -8.96 -6.80 -2.12
C ILE A 75 -7.85 -7.82 -1.82
N GLN A 76 -7.22 -8.37 -2.86
CA GLN A 76 -6.07 -9.28 -2.70
C GLN A 76 -4.90 -8.59 -2.02
N GLY A 77 -4.55 -7.38 -2.43
CA GLY A 77 -3.51 -6.57 -1.79
C GLY A 77 -3.82 -6.31 -0.31
N TYR A 78 -5.06 -5.96 0.02
CA TYR A 78 -5.51 -5.78 1.40
C TYR A 78 -5.35 -7.05 2.24
N HIS A 79 -5.81 -8.19 1.74
CA HIS A 79 -5.65 -9.46 2.45
C HIS A 79 -4.18 -9.83 2.66
N LYS A 80 -3.34 -9.57 1.67
CA LYS A 80 -1.90 -9.79 1.78
C LYS A 80 -1.25 -8.87 2.81
N ARG A 81 -1.59 -7.58 2.84
CA ARG A 81 -1.11 -6.65 3.86
C ARG A 81 -1.52 -7.10 5.26
N ARG A 82 -2.78 -7.49 5.44
CA ARG A 82 -3.29 -8.03 6.70
C ARG A 82 -2.55 -9.30 7.14
N GLU A 83 -2.28 -10.22 6.21
CA GLU A 83 -1.49 -11.44 6.46
C GLU A 83 -0.05 -11.09 6.90
N TYR A 84 0.59 -10.15 6.22
CA TYR A 84 1.93 -9.66 6.55
C TYR A 84 1.96 -9.07 7.96
N ILE A 85 1.07 -8.12 8.26
CA ILE A 85 1.01 -7.47 9.58
C ILE A 85 0.73 -8.52 10.66
N ALA A 86 -0.23 -9.42 10.47
CA ALA A 86 -0.53 -10.48 11.44
C ALA A 86 0.69 -11.37 11.72
N ALA A 87 1.46 -11.74 10.70
CA ALA A 87 2.69 -12.50 10.89
C ALA A 87 3.74 -11.69 11.67
N PHE A 88 3.92 -10.41 11.36
CA PHE A 88 4.84 -9.55 12.11
C PHE A 88 4.41 -9.38 13.58
N LEU A 89 3.12 -9.19 13.85
CA LEU A 89 2.58 -9.18 15.21
C LEU A 89 2.85 -10.50 15.94
N SER A 90 2.74 -11.64 15.25
CA SER A 90 3.04 -12.95 15.85
C SER A 90 4.54 -13.16 16.14
N HIS A 91 5.44 -12.65 15.29
CA HIS A 91 6.89 -12.87 15.44
C HIS A 91 7.59 -11.83 16.32
N PHE A 92 7.01 -10.62 16.41
CA PHE A 92 7.60 -9.46 17.07
C PHE A 92 6.66 -8.81 18.10
N GLY A 93 5.56 -9.47 18.49
CA GLY A 93 4.46 -8.87 19.26
C GLY A 93 4.85 -8.06 20.50
N MET A 94 5.89 -8.48 21.22
CA MET A 94 6.38 -7.77 22.41
C MET A 94 7.06 -6.42 22.11
N GLY A 95 7.43 -6.18 20.86
CA GLY A 95 8.10 -4.96 20.40
C GLY A 95 7.24 -4.13 19.46
N VAL A 96 5.93 -4.37 19.36
CA VAL A 96 5.05 -3.57 18.50
C VAL A 96 4.74 -2.24 19.18
N VAL A 97 5.00 -1.13 18.49
CA VAL A 97 4.67 0.22 18.97
C VAL A 97 3.29 0.63 18.46
N GLU A 98 3.09 0.55 17.15
CA GLU A 98 1.84 0.91 16.47
C GLU A 98 1.74 0.22 15.11
N TYR A 99 0.53 0.13 14.57
CA TYR A 99 0.28 -0.29 13.19
C TYR A 99 -1.03 0.31 12.68
N ASP A 100 -1.16 0.39 11.37
CA ASP A 100 -2.41 0.78 10.72
C ASP A 100 -3.43 -0.37 10.80
N ALA A 101 -4.37 -0.25 11.74
CA ALA A 101 -5.41 -1.25 11.97
C ALA A 101 -6.56 -1.22 10.94
N VAL A 102 -6.58 -0.23 10.04
CA VAL A 102 -7.62 -0.07 9.03
C VAL A 102 -7.13 -0.57 7.67
N GLY A 103 -6.01 -0.04 7.17
CA GLY A 103 -5.49 -0.34 5.83
C GLY A 103 -4.33 -1.34 5.82
N PHE A 104 -3.76 -1.66 6.98
CA PHE A 104 -2.56 -2.49 7.14
C PHE A 104 -1.36 -1.98 6.32
N THR A 105 -1.26 -0.65 6.15
CA THR A 105 -0.23 -0.02 5.31
C THR A 105 1.06 0.31 6.06
N LYS A 106 1.02 0.35 7.40
CA LYS A 106 2.15 0.75 8.25
C LYS A 106 2.28 -0.11 9.50
N LEU A 107 3.52 -0.31 9.95
CA LEU A 107 3.88 -0.94 11.22
C LEU A 107 5.15 -0.30 11.77
N THR A 108 5.17 -0.01 13.07
CA THR A 108 6.37 0.42 13.78
C THR A 108 6.71 -0.59 14.87
N LEU A 109 7.96 -1.06 14.88
CA LEU A 109 8.52 -1.94 15.89
C LEU A 109 9.61 -1.23 16.70
N LEU A 110 9.64 -1.43 18.01
CA LEU A 110 10.76 -1.13 18.90
C LEU A 110 11.51 -2.42 19.20
N LEU A 111 12.76 -2.48 18.75
CA LEU A 111 13.64 -3.64 18.89
C LEU A 111 14.92 -3.26 19.64
N MET A 112 15.61 -4.27 20.17
CA MET A 112 16.86 -4.10 20.92
C MET A 112 17.94 -5.02 20.36
N TRP A 113 19.15 -4.49 20.23
CA TRP A 113 20.35 -5.23 19.85
C TRP A 113 21.52 -4.84 20.75
N LYS A 114 22.02 -5.76 21.58
CA LYS A 114 23.14 -5.51 22.51
C LYS A 114 22.97 -4.19 23.27
N ASP A 115 21.83 -4.04 23.95
CA ASP A 115 21.42 -2.86 24.74
C ASP A 115 21.18 -1.56 23.94
N PHE A 116 21.24 -1.61 22.61
CA PHE A 116 20.86 -0.51 21.74
C PHE A 116 19.41 -0.68 21.26
N CYS A 117 18.52 0.21 21.71
CA CYS A 117 17.14 0.25 21.22
C CYS A 117 17.03 1.07 19.92
N PHE A 118 16.19 0.60 19.01
CA PHE A 118 15.94 1.27 17.74
C PHE A 118 14.54 0.98 17.23
N LEU A 119 14.03 1.86 16.38
CA LEU A 119 12.76 1.68 15.71
C LEU A 119 12.96 1.09 14.31
N VAL A 120 12.02 0.25 13.89
CA VAL A 120 11.87 -0.19 12.51
C VAL A 120 10.47 0.18 12.05
N HIS A 121 10.38 1.10 11.10
CA HIS A 121 9.14 1.42 10.41
C HIS A 121 9.04 0.59 9.15
N VAL A 122 7.88 0.00 8.92
CA VAL A 122 7.56 -0.79 7.73
C VAL A 122 6.42 -0.09 7.00
N ASP A 123 6.67 0.34 5.78
CA ASP A 123 5.68 0.95 4.89
C ASP A 123 5.36 -0.04 3.75
N LEU A 124 4.10 -0.48 3.67
CA LEU A 124 3.62 -1.39 2.63
C LEU A 124 3.05 -0.58 1.46
N PRO A 125 3.57 -0.78 0.22
CA PRO A 125 3.13 -0.02 -0.94
C PRO A 125 1.72 -0.44 -1.41
N LEU A 126 1.09 0.42 -2.23
CA LEU A 126 -0.24 0.18 -2.82
C LEU A 126 -0.32 -1.17 -3.55
N TYR A 127 0.73 -1.50 -4.33
CA TYR A 127 0.80 -2.73 -5.12
C TYR A 127 1.44 -3.92 -4.37
N PHE A 128 1.50 -3.88 -3.03
CA PHE A 128 1.91 -5.04 -2.24
C PHE A 128 1.00 -6.26 -2.53
N PRO A 129 1.55 -7.48 -2.70
CA PRO A 129 2.94 -7.90 -2.47
C PRO A 129 3.85 -7.79 -3.69
N ARG A 130 3.38 -7.31 -4.85
CA ARG A 130 4.24 -7.17 -6.04
C ARG A 130 5.43 -6.27 -5.75
N ASP A 131 5.15 -5.12 -5.15
CA ASP A 131 6.17 -4.15 -4.77
C ASP A 131 6.64 -4.44 -3.32
N GLN A 132 7.95 -4.35 -3.10
CA GLN A 132 8.58 -4.67 -1.82
C GLN A 132 8.25 -3.61 -0.75
N PRO A 133 7.98 -4.00 0.51
CA PRO A 133 7.84 -3.05 1.61
C PRO A 133 9.11 -2.23 1.84
N THR A 134 8.97 -0.95 2.19
CA THR A 134 10.12 -0.14 2.61
C THR A 134 10.36 -0.33 4.10
N LEU A 135 11.62 -0.53 4.48
CA LEU A 135 12.04 -0.64 5.88
C LEU A 135 12.84 0.61 6.25
N THR A 136 12.48 1.30 7.33
CA THR A 136 13.23 2.45 7.83
C THR A 136 13.72 2.15 9.24
N PHE A 137 15.04 2.06 9.41
CA PHE A 137 15.67 1.91 10.72
C PHE A 137 15.93 3.30 11.30
N GLN A 138 15.51 3.55 12.53
CA GLN A 138 15.64 4.84 13.19
C GLN A 138 16.25 4.68 14.58
N SER A 139 17.25 5.52 14.90
CA SER A 139 17.83 5.58 16.22
C SER A 139 16.95 6.45 17.10
N ILE A 140 16.82 6.08 18.38
CA ILE A 140 16.13 6.90 19.37
C ILE A 140 17.09 7.80 20.18
N TYR A 141 18.39 7.78 19.84
CA TYR A 141 19.43 8.49 20.59
C TYR A 141 20.19 9.53 19.75
N HIS A 142 20.29 9.30 18.43
CA HIS A 142 21.14 10.09 17.55
C HIS A 142 20.30 10.99 16.63
N PHE A 143 20.80 12.20 16.39
CA PHE A 143 20.20 13.18 15.51
C PHE A 143 21.15 13.48 14.36
N SER A 144 20.62 13.68 13.15
CA SER A 144 21.37 14.19 12.02
C SER A 144 21.73 15.67 12.20
N SER A 145 22.60 16.17 11.34
CA SER A 145 22.93 17.61 11.25
C SER A 145 21.73 18.52 10.97
N SER A 146 20.62 17.98 10.46
CA SER A 146 19.36 18.71 10.27
C SER A 146 18.45 18.72 11.52
N GLY A 147 18.88 18.12 12.63
CA GLY A 147 18.11 18.03 13.87
C GLY A 147 16.98 16.98 13.83
N GLN A 148 16.93 16.14 12.81
CA GLN A 148 15.99 15.00 12.73
C GLN A 148 16.63 13.75 13.33
N LEU A 149 15.83 12.79 13.82
CA LEU A 149 16.38 11.52 14.29
C LEU A 149 17.11 10.80 13.16
N TYR A 150 18.29 10.28 13.48
CA TYR A 150 19.10 9.51 12.53
C TYR A 150 18.31 8.29 12.06
N SER A 151 18.20 8.13 10.73
CA SER A 151 17.52 7.00 10.13
C SER A 151 18.16 6.57 8.82
N GLN A 152 17.96 5.30 8.46
CA GLN A 152 18.38 4.74 7.18
C GLN A 152 17.23 3.95 6.56
N VAL A 153 16.97 4.23 5.29
CA VAL A 153 15.90 3.60 4.51
C VAL A 153 16.48 2.45 3.68
N GLN A 154 15.89 1.27 3.82
CA GLN A 154 16.22 0.05 3.10
C GLN A 154 15.07 -0.33 2.16
N LYS A 155 15.31 -0.12 0.87
CA LYS A 155 14.38 -0.49 -0.23
C LYS A 155 14.80 -1.76 -0.96
N THR A 156 16.02 -2.24 -0.74
CA THR A 156 16.59 -3.40 -1.43
C THR A 156 17.12 -4.39 -0.40
N TYR A 157 16.36 -5.45 -0.18
CA TYR A 157 16.73 -6.58 0.69
C TYR A 157 16.09 -7.86 0.14
N PRO A 158 16.50 -9.07 0.58
CA PRO A 158 15.93 -10.31 0.06
C PRO A 158 14.40 -10.34 0.19
N TYR A 159 13.71 -10.42 -0.94
CA TYR A 159 12.25 -10.38 -1.02
C TYR A 159 11.73 -11.23 -2.18
N SER A 160 10.59 -11.86 -1.96
CA SER A 160 9.83 -12.52 -3.00
C SER A 160 8.35 -12.23 -2.80
N PRO A 161 7.61 -11.76 -3.83
CA PRO A 161 6.18 -11.50 -3.75
C PRO A 161 5.35 -12.78 -3.52
N ARG A 162 5.99 -13.96 -3.65
CA ARG A 162 5.37 -15.29 -3.49
C ARG A 162 5.43 -15.83 -2.06
N TRP A 163 6.16 -15.18 -1.16
CA TRP A 163 6.24 -15.62 0.23
C TRP A 163 4.91 -15.40 0.96
N ASP A 164 4.64 -16.26 1.93
CA ASP A 164 3.58 -16.01 2.91
C ASP A 164 4.07 -15.04 4.00
N GLY A 165 3.15 -14.56 4.84
CA GLY A 165 3.49 -13.63 5.90
C GLY A 165 4.57 -14.14 6.87
N ASN A 166 4.56 -15.44 7.18
CA ASN A 166 5.51 -16.04 8.11
C ASN A 166 6.92 -16.10 7.53
N GLU A 167 7.06 -16.48 6.26
CA GLU A 167 8.34 -16.49 5.57
C GLU A 167 8.87 -15.06 5.41
N MET A 168 8.01 -14.08 5.08
CA MET A 168 8.40 -12.67 5.05
C MET A 168 8.92 -12.19 6.43
N ALA A 169 8.24 -12.51 7.53
CA ALA A 169 8.67 -12.15 8.88
C ALA A 169 10.01 -12.81 9.27
N LYS A 170 10.20 -14.10 8.96
CA LYS A 170 11.47 -14.81 9.19
C LYS A 170 12.63 -14.17 8.42
N ARG A 171 12.41 -13.82 7.16
CA ARG A 171 13.41 -13.19 6.29
C ARG A 171 13.74 -11.78 6.75
N ALA A 172 12.74 -11.01 7.16
CA ALA A 172 12.93 -9.70 7.77
C ALA A 172 13.76 -9.81 9.06
N LYS A 173 13.44 -10.75 9.95
CA LYS A 173 14.23 -11.00 11.17
C LYS A 173 15.69 -11.33 10.88
N ALA A 174 15.95 -12.15 9.86
CA ALA A 174 17.31 -12.46 9.42
C ALA A 174 18.03 -11.21 8.89
N TYR A 175 17.35 -10.42 8.07
CA TYR A 175 17.89 -9.18 7.53
C TYR A 175 18.19 -8.15 8.63
N PHE A 176 17.30 -7.98 9.61
CA PHE A 176 17.50 -7.08 10.76
C PHE A 176 18.77 -7.44 11.51
N LYS A 177 19.00 -8.73 11.77
CA LYS A 177 20.22 -9.22 12.44
C LYS A 177 21.50 -8.92 11.64
N SER A 178 21.45 -9.01 10.32
CA SER A 178 22.62 -8.69 9.48
C SER A 178 22.88 -7.20 9.36
N PHE A 179 21.82 -6.38 9.38
CA PHE A 179 21.92 -4.96 9.08
C PHE A 179 22.12 -4.08 10.32
N ILE A 180 21.59 -4.49 11.48
CA ILE A 180 21.63 -3.67 12.70
C ILE A 180 23.05 -3.24 13.14
N PRO A 181 24.13 -4.04 13.00
CA PRO A 181 25.46 -3.57 13.37
C PRO A 181 25.92 -2.39 12.49
N GLN A 182 25.65 -2.45 11.19
CA GLN A 182 26.02 -1.40 10.22
C GLN A 182 25.20 -0.12 10.47
N PHE A 183 23.91 -0.27 10.77
CA PHE A 183 23.05 0.84 11.15
C PHE A 183 23.55 1.54 12.43
N GLN A 184 23.91 0.75 13.44
CA GLN A 184 24.42 1.25 14.72
C GLN A 184 25.75 2.00 14.55
N GLU A 185 26.72 1.43 13.81
CA GLU A 185 27.99 2.10 13.48
C GLU A 185 27.75 3.41 12.73
N GLY A 186 26.86 3.39 11.74
CA GLY A 186 26.48 4.60 10.99
C GLY A 186 25.83 5.67 11.88
N ALA A 187 25.04 5.28 12.88
CA ALA A 187 24.42 6.21 13.81
C ALA A 187 25.44 6.89 14.74
N PHE A 188 26.49 6.19 15.15
CA PHE A 188 27.56 6.76 15.99
C PHE A 188 28.54 7.65 15.20
N ALA A 189 28.64 7.44 13.88
CA ALA A 189 29.56 8.18 13.02
C ALA A 189 28.98 9.51 12.50
N ASN A 190 27.68 9.76 12.66
CA ASN A 190 26.98 10.98 12.21
C ASN A 190 26.50 11.80 13.39
#